data_AF-A0A963Z6Y2-F1
#
_entry.id   AF-A0A963Z6Y2-F1
#
_cell.length_a   1.000
_cell.length_b   1.000
_cell.length_c   1.000
_cell.angle_alpha   90.00
_cell.angle_beta   90.00
_cell.angle_gamma   90.00
#
_symmetry.space_group_name_H-M   'P 1'
#
loop_
_entity.id
_entity.type
_entity.pdbx_description
1 polymer ?
#
loop_
_entity_poly.entity_id
_entity_poly.type
_entity_poly.pdbx_seq_one_letter_code
_entity_poly.pdbx_strand_id
1 'polypeptide(L)'
;MLVVAKTNPGGTDWTALRAAYAASPAFDPSVGQSQAIRASIAALQAGNSSEALEQAEADLRINWMDLRGHMLAATAKVGLNGPNPSDPDLLAAEGIIRAIHATGDGQTPETAPHVLGASEEHVLLALGHLKEIQQRLVRINGHSFDVLTVIDTRTGSQGGVYFNVDTLLARETALATGQAQVVPVSVQ
;
A
#
# COMPACT_ATOMS: atom_id res chain seq x y z
N MET A 1 -12.23 -13.57 -3.39
CA MET A 1 -10.77 -13.36 -3.40
C MET A 1 -10.26 -12.89 -2.04
N LEU A 2 -10.78 -11.81 -1.44
CA LEU A 2 -10.35 -11.36 -0.10
C LEU A 2 -10.47 -12.44 1.00
N VAL A 3 -11.55 -13.22 1.01
CA VAL A 3 -11.72 -14.35 1.95
C VAL A 3 -10.59 -15.37 1.79
N VAL A 4 -10.21 -15.69 0.56
CA VAL A 4 -9.09 -16.62 0.27
C VAL A 4 -7.77 -16.03 0.76
N ALA A 5 -7.53 -14.73 0.51
CA ALA A 5 -6.33 -14.03 0.96
C ALA A 5 -6.15 -14.06 2.48
N LYS A 6 -7.24 -13.93 3.23
CA LYS A 6 -7.23 -14.02 4.70
C LYS A 6 -6.87 -15.42 5.23
N THR A 7 -7.20 -16.48 4.48
CA THR A 7 -6.98 -17.87 4.91
C THR A 7 -5.76 -18.54 4.25
N ASN A 8 -5.32 -18.04 3.10
CA ASN A 8 -4.23 -18.58 2.30
C ASN A 8 -3.51 -17.46 1.52
N PRO A 9 -2.83 -16.53 2.22
CA PRO A 9 -2.14 -15.41 1.58
C PRO A 9 -1.02 -15.88 0.63
N GLY A 10 -0.34 -16.99 0.95
CA GLY A 10 0.74 -17.54 0.13
C GLY A 10 0.30 -18.10 -1.22
N GLY A 11 -0.96 -18.53 -1.36
CA GLY A 11 -1.54 -19.04 -2.61
C GLY A 11 -2.45 -18.07 -3.35
N THR A 12 -2.50 -16.81 -2.93
CA THR A 12 -3.43 -15.81 -3.48
C THR A 12 -2.87 -15.14 -4.72
N ASP A 13 -3.71 -14.95 -5.74
CA ASP A 13 -3.41 -14.05 -6.86
C ASP A 13 -3.60 -12.60 -6.42
N TRP A 14 -2.49 -11.99 -6.00
CA TRP A 14 -2.47 -10.63 -5.48
C TRP A 14 -2.70 -9.58 -6.57
N THR A 15 -2.36 -9.85 -7.82
CA THR A 15 -2.64 -8.94 -8.93
C THR A 15 -4.14 -8.87 -9.17
N ALA A 16 -4.82 -10.02 -9.28
CA ALA A 16 -6.27 -10.07 -9.46
C ALA A 16 -7.02 -9.49 -8.25
N LEU A 17 -6.54 -9.78 -7.03
CA LEU A 17 -7.16 -9.24 -5.81
C LEU A 17 -7.05 -7.70 -5.75
N ARG A 18 -5.88 -7.13 -6.06
CA ARG A 18 -5.68 -5.67 -6.07
C ARG A 18 -6.57 -4.98 -7.10
N ALA A 19 -6.66 -5.54 -8.31
CA ALA A 19 -7.55 -5.02 -9.35
C ALA A 19 -9.02 -5.01 -8.89
N ALA A 20 -9.48 -6.10 -8.27
CA ALA A 20 -10.84 -6.20 -7.75
C ALA A 20 -11.09 -5.27 -6.56
N TYR A 21 -10.11 -5.09 -5.67
CA TYR A 21 -10.20 -4.15 -4.56
C TYR A 21 -10.37 -2.71 -5.08
N ALA A 22 -9.51 -2.29 -6.01
CA ALA A 22 -9.55 -0.95 -6.60
C ALA A 22 -10.88 -0.64 -7.32
N ALA A 23 -11.53 -1.65 -7.89
CA ALA A 23 -12.85 -1.53 -8.51
C ALA A 23 -14.03 -1.57 -7.50
N SER A 24 -13.76 -1.88 -6.23
CA SER A 24 -14.80 -2.09 -5.22
C SER A 24 -15.22 -0.78 -4.52
N PRO A 25 -16.44 -0.70 -3.98
CA PRO A 25 -16.85 0.42 -3.14
C PRO A 25 -16.02 0.59 -1.86
N ALA A 26 -15.34 -0.48 -1.41
CA ALA A 26 -14.49 -0.46 -0.23
C ALA A 26 -13.16 0.26 -0.45
N PHE A 27 -12.76 0.49 -1.71
CA PHE A 27 -11.58 1.29 -2.01
C PHE A 27 -11.89 2.78 -1.90
N ASP A 28 -11.28 3.40 -0.90
CA ASP A 28 -11.34 4.83 -0.63
C ASP A 28 -9.92 5.41 -0.53
N PRO A 29 -9.39 5.98 -1.63
CA PRO A 29 -8.07 6.60 -1.64
C PRO A 29 -8.02 7.95 -0.92
N SER A 30 -9.16 8.56 -0.62
CA SER A 30 -9.20 9.85 0.09
C SER A 30 -8.84 9.71 1.58
N VAL A 31 -8.91 8.48 2.09
CA VAL A 31 -8.51 8.16 3.46
C VAL A 31 -6.99 8.04 3.51
N GLY A 32 -6.35 9.12 3.97
CA GLY A 32 -4.91 9.12 4.24
C GLY A 32 -4.52 8.14 5.35
N GLN A 33 -3.24 8.17 5.74
CA GLN A 33 -2.73 7.27 6.78
C GLN A 33 -3.55 7.35 8.07
N SER A 34 -3.99 6.18 8.58
CA SER A 34 -4.81 6.11 9.78
C SER A 34 -4.04 6.49 11.05
N GLN A 35 -4.77 6.91 12.09
CA GLN A 35 -4.19 7.14 13.41
C GLN A 35 -3.57 5.86 13.99
N ALA A 36 -4.17 4.71 13.71
CA ALA A 36 -3.70 3.40 14.17
C ALA A 36 -2.33 3.07 13.57
N ILE A 37 -2.11 3.33 12.28
CA ILE A 37 -0.78 3.15 11.66
C ILE A 37 0.27 4.05 12.30
N ARG A 38 -0.05 5.33 12.56
CA ARG A 38 0.87 6.24 13.25
C ARG A 38 1.21 5.75 14.65
N ALA A 39 0.23 5.27 15.40
CA ALA A 39 0.42 4.72 16.74
C ALA A 39 1.27 3.44 16.71
N SER A 40 1.03 2.55 15.73
CA SER A 40 1.81 1.32 15.55
C SER A 40 3.28 1.62 15.27
N ILE A 41 3.57 2.59 14.39
CA ILE A 41 4.94 3.05 14.12
C ILE A 41 5.61 3.58 15.39
N ALA A 42 4.93 4.45 16.14
CA ALA A 42 5.47 5.01 17.38
C ALA A 42 5.74 3.93 18.43
N ALA A 43 4.87 2.92 18.54
CA ALA A 43 5.04 1.80 19.45
C ALA A 43 6.26 0.93 19.09
N LEU A 44 6.47 0.62 17.81
CA LEU A 44 7.70 -0.08 17.36
C LEU A 44 8.95 0.72 17.67
N GLN A 45 8.93 2.04 17.45
CA GLN A 45 10.06 2.92 17.78
C GLN A 45 10.38 2.94 19.28
N ALA A 46 9.36 2.76 20.13
CA ALA A 46 9.51 2.63 21.57
C ALA A 46 9.85 1.19 22.04
N GLY A 47 10.01 0.23 21.13
CA GLY A 47 10.25 -1.18 21.45
C GLY A 47 9.01 -1.93 21.98
N ASN A 48 7.82 -1.32 21.92
CA ASN A 48 6.58 -1.91 22.39
C ASN A 48 5.88 -2.69 21.25
N SER A 49 6.36 -3.92 21.04
CA SER A 49 5.83 -4.80 19.99
C SER A 49 4.37 -5.22 20.22
N SER A 50 3.90 -5.28 21.47
CA SER A 50 2.50 -5.64 21.77
C SER A 50 1.54 -4.55 21.31
N GLU A 51 1.81 -3.30 21.68
CA GLU A 51 1.00 -2.15 21.25
C GLU A 51 1.07 -1.97 19.73
N ALA A 52 2.26 -2.14 19.15
CA ALA A 52 2.42 -2.06 17.71
C ALA A 52 1.51 -3.04 16.96
N LEU A 53 1.42 -4.28 17.43
CA LEU A 53 0.56 -5.30 16.85
C LEU A 53 -0.92 -4.93 16.99
N GLU A 54 -1.35 -4.51 18.18
CA GLU A 54 -2.75 -4.12 18.43
C GLU A 54 -3.21 -3.00 17.48
N GLN A 55 -2.37 -1.97 17.31
CA GLN A 55 -2.66 -0.84 16.45
C GLN A 55 -2.62 -1.21 14.96
N ALA A 56 -1.68 -2.06 14.53
CA ALA A 56 -1.64 -2.56 13.16
C ALA A 56 -2.89 -3.39 12.83
N GLU A 57 -3.31 -4.27 13.75
CA GLU A 57 -4.54 -5.06 13.58
C GLU A 57 -5.80 -4.18 13.60
N ALA A 58 -5.79 -3.08 14.36
CA ALA A 58 -6.88 -2.10 14.34
C ALA A 58 -7.04 -1.45 12.96
N ASP A 59 -5.94 -1.12 12.29
CA ASP A 59 -5.96 -0.62 10.92
C ASP A 59 -6.47 -1.70 9.94
N LEU A 60 -5.94 -2.91 10.03
CA LEU A 60 -6.30 -4.03 9.13
C LEU A 60 -7.77 -4.50 9.29
N ARG A 61 -8.42 -4.19 10.42
CA ARG A 61 -9.87 -4.37 10.58
C ARG A 61 -10.68 -3.42 9.71
N ILE A 62 -10.15 -2.23 9.42
CA ILE A 62 -10.78 -1.20 8.59
C ILE A 62 -10.41 -1.44 7.12
N ASN A 63 -9.11 -1.50 6.84
CA ASN A 63 -8.58 -1.73 5.50
C ASN A 63 -7.60 -2.90 5.52
N TRP A 64 -8.12 -4.11 5.31
CA TRP A 64 -7.28 -5.30 5.22
C TRP A 64 -6.31 -5.27 4.03
N MET A 65 -6.51 -4.40 3.03
CA MET A 65 -5.60 -4.28 1.89
C MET A 65 -4.45 -3.30 2.16
N ASP A 66 -4.32 -2.76 3.39
CA ASP A 66 -3.21 -1.87 3.75
C ASP A 66 -1.88 -2.64 3.86
N LEU A 67 -1.01 -2.43 2.87
CA LEU A 67 0.34 -2.99 2.83
C LEU A 67 1.15 -2.65 4.10
N ARG A 68 1.08 -1.41 4.56
CA ARG A 68 1.84 -0.95 5.73
C ARG A 68 1.30 -1.57 7.00
N GLY A 69 -0.02 -1.73 7.12
CA GLY A 69 -0.66 -2.46 8.22
C GLY A 69 -0.09 -3.88 8.36
N HIS A 70 -0.07 -4.64 7.27
CA HIS A 70 0.50 -5.99 7.25
C HIS A 70 1.99 -6.01 7.62
N MET A 71 2.79 -5.10 7.08
CA MET A 71 4.22 -5.02 7.41
C MET A 71 4.47 -4.72 8.90
N LEU A 72 3.69 -3.82 9.49
CA LEU A 72 3.81 -3.45 10.90
C LEU A 72 3.39 -4.62 11.80
N ALA A 73 2.30 -5.31 11.47
CA ALA A 73 1.86 -6.50 12.20
C ALA A 73 2.92 -7.61 12.15
N ALA A 74 3.48 -7.90 10.97
CA ALA A 74 4.55 -8.88 10.83
C ALA A 74 5.80 -8.50 11.65
N THR A 75 6.21 -7.22 11.59
CA THR A 75 7.36 -6.71 12.36
C THR A 75 7.14 -6.82 13.87
N ALA A 76 5.95 -6.46 14.34
CA ALA A 76 5.58 -6.56 15.74
C ALA A 76 5.60 -8.03 16.22
N LYS A 77 5.07 -8.96 15.43
CA LYS A 77 5.11 -10.40 15.74
C LYS A 77 6.52 -10.96 15.78
N VAL A 78 7.42 -10.49 14.91
CA VAL A 78 8.85 -10.82 15.00
C VAL A 78 9.43 -10.38 16.35
N GLY A 79 9.08 -9.17 16.81
CA GLY A 79 9.53 -8.66 18.11
C GLY A 79 8.98 -9.45 19.31
N LEU A 80 7.78 -10.01 19.20
CA LEU A 80 7.15 -10.80 20.27
C LEU A 80 7.60 -12.27 20.29
N ASN A 81 7.67 -12.90 19.11
CA ASN A 81 7.72 -14.35 18.97
C ASN A 81 8.92 -14.84 18.15
N GLY A 82 9.73 -13.94 17.60
CA GLY A 82 10.77 -14.26 16.62
C GLY A 82 10.22 -14.39 15.18
N PRO A 83 11.12 -14.58 14.20
CA PRO A 83 10.74 -14.65 12.79
C PRO A 83 9.90 -15.89 12.48
N ASN A 84 8.80 -15.69 11.73
CA ASN A 84 7.97 -16.76 11.20
C ASN A 84 7.74 -16.52 9.70
N PRO A 85 8.40 -17.28 8.80
CA PRO A 85 8.24 -17.10 7.35
C PRO A 85 6.85 -17.50 6.84
N SER A 86 6.05 -18.18 7.66
CA SER A 86 4.66 -18.55 7.36
C SER A 86 3.65 -17.60 8.01
N ASP A 87 4.09 -16.45 8.54
CA ASP A 87 3.16 -15.46 9.10
C ASP A 87 2.24 -14.90 8.00
N PRO A 88 0.91 -14.88 8.21
CA PRO A 88 -0.02 -14.46 7.18
C PRO A 88 0.11 -12.99 6.78
N ASP A 89 0.51 -12.09 7.70
CA ASP A 89 0.69 -10.67 7.37
C ASP A 89 1.98 -10.47 6.57
N LEU A 90 3.04 -11.22 6.89
CA LEU A 90 4.25 -11.24 6.07
C LEU A 90 3.94 -11.70 4.63
N LEU A 91 3.24 -12.83 4.50
CA LEU A 91 2.87 -13.39 3.19
C LEU A 91 1.95 -12.43 2.40
N ALA A 92 1.05 -11.72 3.09
CA ALA A 92 0.19 -10.72 2.48
C ALA A 92 0.98 -9.50 1.98
N ALA A 93 1.85 -8.94 2.82
CA ALA A 93 2.71 -7.82 2.46
C ALA A 93 3.59 -8.16 1.26
N GLU A 94 4.25 -9.31 1.27
CA GLU A 94 5.06 -9.77 0.14
C GLU A 94 4.24 -9.97 -1.14
N GLY A 95 3.03 -10.52 -1.00
CA GLY A 95 2.10 -10.71 -2.11
C GLY A 95 1.73 -9.40 -2.79
N ILE A 96 1.38 -8.39 -1.99
CA ILE A 96 1.10 -7.03 -2.46
C ILE A 96 2.33 -6.42 -3.14
N ILE A 97 3.51 -6.47 -2.51
CA ILE A 97 4.75 -5.91 -3.06
C ILE A 97 5.09 -6.57 -4.41
N ARG A 98 5.00 -7.90 -4.52
CA ARG A 98 5.23 -8.62 -5.78
C ARG A 98 4.25 -8.18 -6.86
N ALA A 99 2.98 -8.00 -6.52
CA ALA A 99 1.98 -7.54 -7.47
C ALA A 99 2.24 -6.11 -7.95
N ILE A 100 2.76 -5.23 -7.10
CA ILE A 100 3.16 -3.87 -7.50
C ILE A 100 4.38 -3.94 -8.43
N HIS A 101 5.45 -4.63 -8.05
CA HIS A 101 6.65 -4.76 -8.87
C HIS A 101 6.40 -5.47 -10.22
N ALA A 102 5.37 -6.32 -10.32
CA ALA A 102 4.98 -6.93 -11.58
C ALA A 102 4.50 -5.90 -12.63
N THR A 103 4.15 -4.68 -12.21
CA THR A 103 3.73 -3.59 -13.11
C THR A 103 4.88 -2.69 -13.56
N GLY A 104 6.01 -2.68 -12.84
CA GLY A 104 7.17 -1.88 -13.22
C GLY A 104 8.11 -1.55 -12.06
N ASP A 105 9.24 -0.89 -12.38
CA ASP A 105 10.33 -0.54 -11.46
C ASP A 105 10.40 0.95 -11.09
N GLY A 106 9.61 1.80 -11.76
CA GLY A 106 9.51 3.23 -11.49
C GLY A 106 10.69 4.06 -11.95
N GLN A 107 11.61 3.52 -12.75
CA GLN A 107 12.75 4.29 -13.28
C GLN A 107 12.33 5.27 -14.38
N THR A 108 11.23 4.97 -15.07
CA THR A 108 10.66 5.77 -16.16
C THR A 108 9.13 5.83 -16.02
N PRO A 109 8.45 6.79 -16.68
CA PRO A 109 6.99 6.78 -16.76
C PRO A 109 6.42 5.48 -17.31
N GLU A 110 7.07 4.87 -18.30
CA GLU A 110 6.63 3.64 -18.96
C GLU A 110 6.75 2.40 -18.06
N THR A 111 7.62 2.46 -17.06
CA THR A 111 7.83 1.40 -16.07
C THR A 111 7.31 1.79 -14.69
N ALA A 112 6.45 2.80 -14.57
CA ALA A 112 5.93 3.26 -13.29
C ALA A 112 5.02 2.20 -12.64
N PRO A 113 5.35 1.67 -11.44
CA PRO A 113 4.48 0.74 -10.75
C PRO A 113 3.12 1.34 -10.42
N HIS A 114 2.08 0.51 -10.49
CA HIS A 114 0.71 0.89 -10.18
C HIS A 114 0.45 0.76 -8.67
N VAL A 115 0.24 1.91 -8.02
CA VAL A 115 -0.04 2.00 -6.59
C VAL A 115 -1.52 2.31 -6.33
N LEU A 116 -2.00 1.89 -5.17
CA LEU A 116 -3.35 2.17 -4.68
C LEU A 116 -3.37 3.21 -3.56
N GLY A 117 -2.24 3.87 -3.29
CA GLY A 117 -2.15 4.94 -2.31
C GLY A 117 -0.71 5.30 -1.95
N ALA A 118 -0.53 6.51 -1.40
CA ALA A 118 0.77 7.02 -0.97
C ALA A 118 1.47 6.11 0.07
N SER A 119 0.70 5.35 0.87
CA SER A 119 1.28 4.39 1.82
C SER A 119 2.17 3.35 1.11
N GLU A 120 1.78 2.91 -0.09
CA GLU A 120 2.53 1.93 -0.89
C GLU A 120 3.80 2.55 -1.45
N GLU A 121 3.73 3.77 -1.97
CA GLU A 121 4.90 4.53 -2.46
C GLU A 121 5.96 4.64 -1.34
N HIS A 122 5.54 5.05 -0.15
CA HIS A 122 6.43 5.20 1.01
C HIS A 122 7.00 3.86 1.49
N VAL A 123 6.25 2.76 1.35
CA VAL A 123 6.77 1.41 1.65
C VAL A 123 7.85 1.02 0.64
N LEU A 124 7.60 1.22 -0.65
CA LEU A 124 8.54 0.87 -1.72
C LEU A 124 9.83 1.69 -1.62
N LEU A 125 9.73 2.99 -1.31
CA LEU A 125 10.90 3.81 -1.04
C LEU A 125 11.71 3.29 0.15
N ALA A 126 11.05 2.93 1.26
CA ALA A 126 11.72 2.41 2.45
C ALA A 126 12.47 1.09 2.15
N LEU A 127 11.86 0.19 1.38
CA LEU A 127 12.50 -1.06 0.93
C LEU A 127 13.71 -0.81 0.03
N GLY A 128 13.68 0.25 -0.77
CA GLY A 128 14.79 0.69 -1.61
C GLY A 128 15.88 1.48 -0.90
N HIS A 129 15.76 1.73 0.42
CA HIS A 129 16.59 2.67 1.17
C HIS A 129 16.57 4.10 0.60
N LEU A 130 15.48 4.46 -0.05
CA LEU A 130 15.27 5.76 -0.67
C LEU A 130 14.55 6.67 0.30
N LYS A 131 15.05 7.90 0.44
CA LYS A 131 14.38 8.97 1.18
C LYS A 131 13.85 9.99 0.19
N GLU A 132 12.56 10.26 0.25
CA GLU A 132 11.94 11.35 -0.50
C GLU A 132 12.50 12.71 -0.06
N ILE A 133 12.78 13.57 -1.04
CA ILE A 133 13.19 14.96 -0.83
C ILE A 133 12.28 15.97 -1.54
N GLN A 134 11.52 15.52 -2.54
CA GLN A 134 10.53 16.34 -3.22
C GLN A 134 9.51 15.44 -3.92
N GLN A 135 8.25 15.86 -3.93
CA GLN A 135 7.15 15.21 -4.64
C GLN A 135 6.54 16.16 -5.67
N ARG A 136 6.06 15.62 -6.79
CA ARG A 136 5.23 16.34 -7.75
C ARG A 136 4.33 15.39 -8.55
N LEU A 137 3.12 15.84 -8.82
CA LEU A 137 2.23 15.18 -9.77
C LEU A 137 2.53 15.66 -11.20
N VAL A 138 2.71 14.74 -12.14
CA VAL A 138 2.91 15.04 -13.58
C VAL A 138 1.93 14.25 -14.44
N ARG A 139 1.61 14.80 -15.62
CA ARG A 139 0.78 14.12 -16.62
C ARG A 139 1.59 13.90 -17.89
N ILE A 140 1.74 12.65 -18.30
CA ILE A 140 2.56 12.24 -19.46
C ILE A 140 1.73 11.24 -20.27
N ASN A 141 1.57 11.46 -21.58
CA ASN A 141 0.86 10.55 -22.49
C ASN A 141 -0.56 10.13 -22.03
N GLY A 142 -1.28 11.03 -21.33
CA GLY A 142 -2.63 10.75 -20.85
C GLY A 142 -2.71 10.03 -19.49
N HIS A 143 -1.57 9.65 -18.93
CA HIS A 143 -1.44 9.05 -17.60
C HIS A 143 -0.94 10.07 -16.58
N SER A 144 -1.34 9.89 -15.33
CA SER A 144 -0.91 10.69 -14.19
C SER A 144 0.08 9.89 -13.35
N PHE A 145 1.19 10.55 -13.02
CA PHE A 145 2.26 9.96 -12.22
C PHE A 145 2.56 10.84 -11.03
N ASP A 146 2.67 10.22 -9.86
CA ASP A 146 3.38 10.86 -8.78
C ASP A 146 4.88 10.61 -8.94
N VAL A 147 5.67 11.68 -8.88
CA VAL A 147 7.10 11.64 -9.13
C VAL A 147 7.84 12.11 -7.91
N LEU A 148 8.52 11.16 -7.28
CA LEU A 148 9.31 11.38 -6.09
C LEU A 148 10.77 11.57 -6.48
N THR A 149 11.31 12.75 -6.21
CA THR A 149 12.75 12.94 -6.16
C THR A 149 13.24 12.36 -4.85
N VAL A 150 14.23 11.46 -4.93
CA VAL A 150 14.72 10.69 -3.80
C VAL A 150 16.23 10.76 -3.67
N ILE A 151 16.73 10.48 -2.48
CA ILE A 151 18.15 10.20 -2.21
C ILE A 151 18.29 8.76 -1.69
N ASP A 152 19.20 7.99 -2.27
CA ASP A 152 19.60 6.69 -1.72
C ASP A 152 20.42 6.96 -0.45
N THR A 153 19.90 6.53 0.69
CA THR A 153 20.49 6.79 2.01
C THR A 153 21.79 6.03 2.25
N ARG A 154 22.13 5.05 1.42
CA ARG A 154 23.39 4.29 1.50
C ARG A 154 24.50 4.92 0.67
N THR A 155 24.16 5.54 -0.46
CA THR A 155 25.14 6.07 -1.44
C THR A 155 25.17 7.59 -1.52
N GLY A 156 24.09 8.27 -1.09
CA GLY A 156 23.89 9.70 -1.26
C GLY A 156 23.47 10.12 -2.67
N SER A 157 23.32 9.18 -3.61
CA SER A 157 22.90 9.49 -4.99
C SER A 157 21.44 9.92 -5.05
N GLN A 158 21.15 10.91 -5.89
CA GLN A 158 19.78 11.38 -6.13
C GLN A 158 19.20 10.81 -7.42
N GLY A 159 17.89 10.60 -7.45
CA GLY A 159 17.15 10.11 -8.60
C GLY A 159 15.68 10.47 -8.53
N GLY A 160 14.93 10.09 -9.57
CA GLY A 160 13.48 10.18 -9.61
C GLY A 160 12.86 8.77 -9.63
N VAL A 161 11.76 8.60 -8.92
CA VAL A 161 10.91 7.41 -8.97
C VAL A 161 9.52 7.83 -9.42
N TYR A 162 8.96 7.12 -10.40
CA TYR A 162 7.64 7.35 -10.95
C TYR A 162 6.67 6.31 -10.40
N PHE A 163 5.51 6.73 -9.93
CA PHE A 163 4.39 5.87 -9.54
C PHE A 163 3.17 6.22 -10.40
N ASN A 164 2.53 5.22 -11.02
CA ASN A 164 1.27 5.45 -11.73
C ASN A 164 0.14 5.59 -10.70
N VAL A 165 -0.55 6.73 -10.74
CA VAL A 165 -1.63 7.08 -9.80
C VAL A 165 -2.98 7.25 -10.52
N ASP A 166 -3.14 6.71 -11.73
CA ASP A 166 -4.37 6.85 -12.52
C ASP A 166 -5.59 6.31 -11.77
N THR A 167 -5.44 5.12 -11.18
CA THR A 167 -6.51 4.45 -10.43
C THR A 167 -6.91 5.28 -9.19
N LEU A 168 -5.92 5.85 -8.51
CA LEU A 168 -6.11 6.72 -7.35
C LEU A 168 -6.92 7.95 -7.72
N LEU A 169 -6.42 8.73 -8.69
CA LEU A 169 -7.02 10.01 -9.08
C LEU A 169 -8.40 9.83 -9.72
N ALA A 170 -8.61 8.77 -10.50
CA ALA A 170 -9.92 8.47 -11.07
C ALA A 170 -10.96 8.24 -9.97
N ARG A 171 -10.58 7.50 -8.91
CA ARG A 171 -11.46 7.20 -7.79
C ARG A 171 -11.72 8.42 -6.90
N GLU A 172 -10.69 9.22 -6.60
CA GLU A 172 -10.85 10.49 -5.89
C GLU A 172 -11.77 11.46 -6.62
N THR A 173 -11.60 11.57 -7.95
CA THR A 173 -12.46 12.41 -8.80
C THR A 173 -13.91 11.92 -8.77
N ALA A 174 -14.13 10.60 -8.86
CA ALA A 174 -15.47 10.01 -8.78
C ALA A 174 -16.13 10.26 -7.41
N LEU A 175 -15.37 10.18 -6.32
CA LEU A 175 -15.85 10.49 -4.96
C LEU A 175 -16.19 11.98 -4.82
N ALA A 176 -15.30 12.87 -5.26
CA ALA A 176 -15.47 14.32 -5.18
C ALA A 176 -16.65 14.84 -6.02
N THR A 177 -16.95 14.19 -7.14
CA THR A 177 -18.06 14.57 -8.05
C THR A 177 -19.38 13.88 -7.72
N GLY A 178 -19.45 13.06 -6.67
CA GLY A 178 -20.65 12.31 -6.29
C GLY A 178 -21.01 11.16 -7.25
N GLN A 179 -20.13 10.85 -8.21
CA GLN A 179 -20.29 9.74 -9.15
C GLN A 179 -19.99 8.36 -8.53
N ALA A 180 -19.51 8.34 -7.29
CA ALA A 180 -19.16 7.13 -6.55
C ALA A 180 -20.34 6.44 -5.80
N GLN A 181 -21.57 6.97 -5.85
CA GLN A 181 -22.74 6.36 -5.17
C GLN A 181 -23.89 5.93 -6.09
N VAL A 182 -24.40 4.73 -5.74
CA VAL A 182 -25.66 4.05 -6.08
C VAL A 182 -25.71 3.23 -7.38
N VAL A 183 -25.43 1.93 -7.28
CA VAL A 183 -26.34 0.91 -7.84
C VAL A 183 -26.99 0.21 -6.64
N PRO A 184 -28.32 0.33 -6.42
CA PRO A 184 -28.98 -0.55 -5.49
C PRO A 184 -28.94 -1.94 -6.13
N VAL A 185 -28.46 -2.94 -5.41
CA VAL A 185 -28.75 -4.33 -5.77
C VAL A 185 -30.25 -4.50 -5.59
N SER A 186 -31.00 -4.30 -6.66
CA SER A 186 -32.38 -4.73 -6.75
C SER A 186 -32.38 -6.24 -6.66
N VAL A 187 -32.76 -6.76 -5.49
CA VAL A 187 -33.16 -8.15 -5.36
C VAL A 187 -34.47 -8.31 -6.13
N GLN A 188 -34.43 -9.09 -7.21
CA GLN A 188 -35.60 -9.76 -7.77
C GLN A 188 -35.49 -11.24 -7.42
#